data_AF-A0A925NQP3-F1
#
_entry.id   AF-A0A925NQP3-F1
#
_cell.length_a   1.000
_cell.length_b   1.000
_cell.length_c   1.000
_cell.angle_alpha   90.00
_cell.angle_beta   90.00
_cell.angle_gamma   90.00
#
_symmetry.space_group_name_H-M   'P 1'
#
loop_
_entity.id
_entity.type
_entity.pdbx_description
1 polymer ?
#
loop_
_entity_poly.entity_id
_entity_poly.type
_entity_poly.pdbx_seq_one_letter_code
_entity_poly.pdbx_strand_id
1 'polypeptide(L)' 'MSRNLVINIQQLKFDRPGLYSIDVALDNRSETSVPLLVKLLPPGQASGEPQPL' A
#
# COMPACT_ATOMS: atom_id res chain seq x y z
N MET A 1 2.77 -23.15 -17.48
CA MET A 1 1.72 -22.83 -16.50
C MET A 1 2.25 -21.74 -15.58
N SER A 2 1.72 -20.52 -15.64
CA SER A 2 2.03 -19.47 -14.67
C SER A 2 1.01 -19.51 -13.53
N ARG A 3 1.43 -19.20 -12.31
CA ARG A 3 0.55 -19.12 -11.14
C ARG A 3 0.63 -17.70 -10.59
N ASN A 4 -0.48 -16.97 -10.70
CA ASN A 4 -0.59 -15.64 -10.12
C ASN A 4 -0.89 -15.74 -8.63
N LEU A 5 -0.15 -15.00 -7.81
CA LEU A 5 -0.46 -14.80 -6.40
C LEU A 5 -1.00 -13.38 -6.24
N VAL A 6 -2.23 -13.25 -5.74
CA VAL A 6 -2.87 -11.96 -5.45
C VAL A 6 -3.09 -11.88 -3.94
N ILE A 7 -2.57 -10.83 -3.32
CA ILE A 7 -2.72 -10.54 -1.90
C ILE A 7 -3.49 -9.23 -1.76
N ASN A 8 -4.56 -9.24 -0.98
CA ASN A 8 -5.34 -8.04 -0.68
C ASN A 8 -5.20 -7.71 0.80
N ILE A 9 -4.69 -6.52 1.10
CA ILE A 9 -4.49 -6.01 2.46
C ILE A 9 -5.48 -4.87 2.65
N GLN A 10 -6.46 -5.06 3.54
CA GLN A 10 -7.49 -4.07 3.84
C GLN A 10 -7.30 -3.51 5.25
N GLN A 11 -7.79 -2.30 5.46
CA GLN A 11 -7.72 -1.61 6.76
C GLN A 11 -6.29 -1.49 7.32
N LEU A 12 -5.28 -1.46 6.43
CA LEU A 12 -3.90 -1.20 6.81
C LEU A 12 -3.81 0.20 7.41
N LYS A 13 -3.26 0.30 8.61
CA LYS A 13 -3.06 1.56 9.32
C LYS A 13 -1.57 1.81 9.45
N PHE A 14 -1.22 3.08 9.29
CA PHE A 14 0.13 3.57 9.50
C PHE A 14 0.06 4.67 10.55
N ASP A 15 0.89 4.55 11.60
CA ASP A 15 0.87 5.51 12.70
C ASP A 15 1.45 6.88 12.28
N ARG A 16 2.37 6.87 11.32
CA ARG A 16 3.06 8.08 10.84
C ARG A 16 3.13 8.13 9.31
N PRO A 17 2.99 9.32 8.70
CA PRO A 17 3.28 9.49 7.28
C PRO A 17 4.76 9.25 7.00
N GLY A 18 5.06 8.75 5.81
CA GLY A 18 6.44 8.44 5.42
C GLY A 18 6.56 7.39 4.31
N LEU A 19 7.79 6.97 4.07
CA LEU A 19 8.12 5.90 3.15
C LEU A 19 8.11 4.56 3.89
N TYR A 20 7.42 3.59 3.31
CA TYR A 20 7.37 2.20 3.76
C TYR A 20 7.66 1.29 2.56
N SER A 21 8.01 0.04 2.82
CA SER A 21 8.10 -1.01 1.80
C SER A 21 7.22 -2.18 2.20
N ILE A 22 6.63 -2.85 1.20
CA ILE A 22 6.17 -4.23 1.34
C ILE A 22 7.21 -5.10 0.66
N ASP A 23 7.95 -5.86 1.47
CA ASP A 23 8.96 -6.79 1.00
C ASP A 23 8.35 -8.19 0.90
N VAL A 24 8.44 -8.79 -0.28
CA VAL A 24 7.91 -10.13 -0.57
C VAL A 24 9.08 -11.07 -0.73
N ALA A 25 9.14 -12.09 0.12
CA ALA A 25 10.13 -13.15 0.04
C ALA A 25 9.45 -14.52 -0.09
N LEU A 26 10.05 -15.41 -0.88
CA LEU A 26 9.66 -16.80 -1.03
C LEU A 26 10.90 -17.68 -0.85
N ASP A 27 10.80 -18.75 -0.06
CA ASP A 27 11.92 -19.66 0.21
C ASP A 27 13.21 -18.93 0.65
N ASN A 28 13.07 -17.97 1.56
CA ASN A 28 14.13 -17.09 2.06
C ASN A 28 14.80 -16.20 1.01
N ARG A 29 14.26 -16.13 -0.23
CA ARG A 29 14.73 -15.23 -1.28
C ARG A 29 13.79 -14.03 -1.40
N SER A 30 14.35 -12.82 -1.41
CA SER A 30 13.59 -11.61 -1.72
C SER A 30 13.21 -11.62 -3.20
N GLU A 31 11.93 -11.61 -3.49
CA GLU A 31 11.39 -11.65 -4.85
C GLU A 31 11.06 -10.24 -5.35
N THR A 32 10.49 -9.39 -4.49
CA THR A 32 10.18 -8.01 -4.86
C THR A 32 9.98 -7.10 -3.64
N SER A 33 10.07 -5.80 -3.87
CA SER A 33 9.76 -4.76 -2.89
C SER A 33 8.85 -3.72 -3.54
N VAL A 34 7.74 -3.42 -2.88
CA VAL A 34 6.78 -2.39 -3.32
C VAL A 34 6.91 -1.17 -2.42
N PRO A 35 7.46 -0.05 -2.92
CA PRO A 35 7.56 1.17 -2.13
C PRO A 35 6.18 1.83 -1.97
N LEU A 36 5.88 2.24 -0.75
CA LEU A 36 4.65 2.93 -0.37
C LEU A 36 4.98 4.32 0.17
N LEU A 37 4.36 5.36 -0.40
CA LEU A 37 4.36 6.69 0.18
C LEU A 37 3.05 6.91 0.94
N VAL A 38 3.13 6.91 2.27
CA VAL A 38 2.01 7.14 3.16
C VAL A 38 1.91 8.63 3.46
N LYS A 39 0.73 9.21 3.21
CA LYS A 39 0.42 10.61 3.51
C LYS A 39 -0.71 10.66 4.53
N LEU A 40 -0.60 11.60 5.48
CA LEU A 40 -1.72 11.92 6.35
C LEU A 40 -2.72 12.75 5.55
N LEU A 41 -3.91 12.19 5.33
CA LEU A 41 -4.99 12.92 4.69
C LEU A 41 -5.78 13.71 5.76
N PRO A 42 -6.12 14.99 5.50
CA PRO A 42 -7.04 15.74 6.33
C PRO A 42 -8.39 15.00 6.48
N PRO A 43 -9.07 15.14 7.62
CA PRO A 43 -10.43 14.63 7.78
C PRO A 43 -11.33 15.23 6.69
N GLY A 44 -11.84 14.40 5.77
CA GLY A 44 -12.70 14.82 4.66
C GLY A 44 -12.14 14.57 3.25
N GLN A 45 -10.86 14.21 3.10
CA GLN A 45 -10.27 13.91 1.77
C GLN A 45 -10.22 12.42 1.43
N ALA A 46 -10.61 11.53 2.36
CA ALA A 46 -10.52 10.08 2.18
C ALA A 46 -11.76 9.45 1.50
N SER A 47 -12.76 10.25 1.15
CA SER A 47 -13.95 9.85 0.40
C SER A 47 -13.82 10.39 -1.02
N GLY A 48 -13.77 9.50 -2.01
CA GLY A 48 -13.58 9.86 -3.42
C GLY A 48 -14.75 10.62 -4.03
N GLU A 49 -14.91 11.89 -3.67
CA GLU A 49 -15.68 12.88 -4.43
C GLU A 49 -14.72 13.74 -5.27
N PRO A 50 -14.94 13.93 -6.59
CA PRO A 50 -14.15 14.86 -7.38
C PRO A 50 -14.38 16.28 -6.86
N GLN A 51 -13.32 17.00 -6.53
CA GLN A 51 -13.38 18.42 -6.18
C GLN A 51 -13.95 19.21 -7.38
N PRO A 52 -15.07 19.93 -7.24
CA PRO A 52 -15.49 20.87 -8.27
C PRO A 52 -14.54 22.08 -8.26
N LEU A 53 -14.21 22.55 -9.47
CA LEU A 53 -13.42 23.75 -9.75
C LEU A 53 -14.12 25.04 -9.27
#